data_AF-A0A2V9ZU32-F1
#
_entry.id   AF-A0A2V9ZU32-F1
#
_cell.length_a   1.000
_cell.length_b   1.000
_cell.length_c   1.000
_cell.angle_alpha   90.00
_cell.angle_beta   90.00
_cell.angle_gamma   90.00
#
_symmetry.space_group_name_H-M   'P 1'
#
loop_
_entity.id
_entity.type
_entity.pdbx_description
1 polymer ?
#
loop_
_entity_poly.entity_id
_entity_poly.type
_entity_poly.pdbx_seq_one_letter_code
_entity_poly.pdbx_strand_id
1 'polypeptide(L)'
;MDANGFRLDGNISEISRAALYLDRQERVTVLVAGAEPLYAELRVPNAYGWVVGQKVTVTIMAVEPEAKQDNSSRQGNLRRVPPVRL
;
A
#
# COMPACT_ATOMS: atom_id res chain seq x y z
N MET A 1 18.84 12.92 -7.60
CA MET A 1 17.38 12.83 -7.77
C MET A 1 17.17 11.93 -8.94
N ASP A 2 16.80 10.71 -8.61
CA ASP A 2 17.06 9.53 -9.39
C ASP A 2 15.74 9.22 -10.11
N ALA A 3 15.80 8.80 -11.37
CA ALA A 3 14.72 8.91 -12.35
C ALA A 3 13.43 8.11 -12.07
N ASN A 4 13.29 7.46 -10.91
CA ASN A 4 12.24 6.46 -10.65
C ASN A 4 11.37 6.75 -9.41
N GLY A 5 11.38 7.98 -8.89
CA GLY A 5 10.55 8.35 -7.74
C GLY A 5 9.79 9.67 -7.93
N PHE A 6 8.63 9.77 -7.28
CA PHE A 6 7.87 11.02 -7.20
C PHE A 6 7.62 11.41 -5.74
N ARG A 7 7.59 12.72 -5.50
CA ARG A 7 7.42 13.34 -4.19
C ARG A 7 6.03 13.93 -4.09
N LEU A 8 5.35 13.62 -2.99
CA LEU A 8 4.03 14.15 -2.66
C LEU A 8 4.14 14.92 -1.36
N ASP A 9 3.85 16.22 -1.40
CA ASP A 9 3.79 17.04 -0.21
C ASP A 9 2.33 17.13 0.28
N GLY A 10 2.13 17.06 1.58
CA GLY A 10 0.80 17.00 2.16
C GLY A 10 0.78 17.29 3.65
N ASN A 11 -0.40 17.17 4.24
CA ASN A 11 -0.62 17.35 5.66
C ASN A 11 -1.19 16.06 6.25
N ILE A 12 -0.77 15.73 7.47
CA ILE A 12 -1.42 14.66 8.22
C ILE A 12 -2.86 15.06 8.50
N SER A 13 -3.83 14.34 7.95
CA SER A 13 -5.25 14.61 8.14
C SER A 13 -5.83 13.81 9.31
N GLU A 14 -5.29 12.61 9.53
CA GLU A 14 -5.75 11.71 10.59
C GLU A 14 -4.56 10.94 11.16
N ILE A 15 -4.59 10.71 12.47
CA ILE A 15 -3.68 9.79 13.14
C ILE A 15 -4.52 8.81 13.91
N SER A 16 -4.53 7.55 13.46
CA SER A 16 -5.11 6.47 14.22
C SER A 16 -4.06 5.95 15.20
N ARG A 17 -4.02 6.60 16.36
CA ARG A 17 -3.25 6.15 17.52
C ARG A 17 -4.05 5.03 18.19
N ALA A 18 -4.02 3.83 17.64
CA ALA A 18 -4.50 2.71 18.43
C ALA A 18 -3.56 2.61 19.64
N ALA A 19 -4.08 2.86 20.83
CA ALA A 19 -3.33 2.81 22.08
C ALA A 19 -2.78 1.39 22.42
N LEU A 20 -2.61 0.49 21.44
CA LEU A 20 -2.59 -0.96 21.63
C LEU A 20 -1.74 -1.78 20.64
N TYR A 21 -1.00 -1.19 19.69
CA TYR A 21 -0.07 -2.02 18.91
C TYR A 21 1.22 -2.24 19.72
N LEU A 22 1.45 -3.49 20.13
CA LEU A 22 2.69 -3.97 20.76
C LEU A 22 3.95 -3.65 19.93
N ASP A 23 3.79 -3.27 18.66
CA ASP A 23 4.85 -3.03 17.68
C ASP A 23 5.32 -1.56 17.61
N ARG A 24 4.77 -0.65 18.41
CA ARG A 24 5.13 0.78 18.46
C ARG A 24 4.97 1.52 17.11
N GLN A 25 4.05 1.07 16.25
CA GLN A 25 3.71 1.73 14.98
C GLN A 25 2.42 2.56 15.11
N GLU A 26 2.37 3.71 14.47
CA GLU A 26 1.16 4.52 14.28
C GLU A 26 0.69 4.45 12.82
N ARG A 27 -0.63 4.59 12.62
CA ARG A 27 -1.20 4.72 11.29
C ARG A 27 -1.53 6.18 11.03
N VAL A 28 -0.93 6.75 10.00
CA VAL A 28 -1.04 8.16 9.63
C VAL A 28 -1.67 8.25 8.25
N THR A 29 -2.70 9.07 8.12
CA THR A 29 -3.32 9.42 6.85
C THR A 29 -2.80 10.78 6.41
N VAL A 30 -2.26 10.85 5.19
CA VAL A 30 -1.76 12.09 4.58
C VAL A 30 -2.70 12.54 3.48
N LEU A 31 -3.20 13.77 3.59
CA LEU A 31 -3.89 14.48 2.52
C LEU A 31 -2.85 15.15 1.63
N VAL A 32 -2.79 14.75 0.35
CA VAL A 32 -1.81 15.26 -0.62
C VAL A 32 -2.33 16.52 -1.30
N ALA A 33 -1.52 17.58 -1.31
CA ALA A 33 -1.91 18.85 -1.92
C ALA A 33 -2.04 18.72 -3.44
N GLY A 34 -3.17 19.17 -3.99
CA GLY A 34 -3.41 19.20 -5.45
C GLY A 34 -3.73 17.84 -6.08
N ALA A 35 -3.89 16.79 -5.27
CA ALA A 35 -4.16 15.43 -5.74
C ALA A 35 -5.44 14.84 -5.16
N GLU A 36 -6.42 15.65 -4.77
CA GLU A 36 -7.71 15.16 -4.23
C GLU A 36 -8.37 14.18 -5.23
N PRO A 37 -8.72 12.94 -4.82
CA PRO A 37 -8.89 12.42 -3.47
C PRO A 37 -7.75 11.48 -2.98
N LEU A 38 -6.49 11.71 -3.35
CA LEU A 38 -5.37 10.85 -2.99
C LEU A 38 -5.04 10.97 -1.50
N TYR A 39 -5.36 9.90 -0.76
CA TYR A 39 -4.95 9.70 0.62
C TYR A 39 -3.90 8.59 0.67
N ALA A 40 -2.77 8.86 1.33
CA ALA A 40 -1.78 7.83 1.63
C ALA A 40 -1.94 7.40 3.10
N GLU A 41 -2.26 6.13 3.32
CA GLU A 41 -2.25 5.52 4.64
C GLU A 41 -0.89 4.87 4.87
N LEU A 42 -0.17 5.32 5.89
CA LEU A 42 1.19 4.87 6.19
C LEU A 42 1.26 4.31 7.60
N ARG A 43 1.92 3.15 7.76
CA ARG A 43 2.34 2.65 9.07
C ARG A 43 3.75 3.15 9.34
N VAL A 44 3.89 4.04 10.31
CA VAL A 44 5.14 4.72 10.62
C VAL A 44 5.50 4.55 12.11
N PRO A 45 6.79 4.51 12.46
CA PRO A 45 7.20 4.40 13.86
C PRO A 45 6.64 5.56 14.69
N ASN A 46 6.16 5.25 15.90
CA ASN A 46 5.69 6.24 16.88
C ASN A 46 6.85 6.93 17.64
N ALA A 47 8.03 7.03 17.03
CA ALA A 47 9.18 7.64 17.70
C ALA A 47 9.12 9.18 17.68
N TYR A 48 8.32 9.75 16.78
CA TYR A 48 8.38 11.17 16.42
C TYR A 48 7.17 11.99 16.90
N GLY A 49 6.18 11.36 17.56
CA GLY A 49 5.03 12.05 18.13
C GLY A 49 4.22 12.83 17.07
N TRP A 50 3.76 12.15 16.03
CA TRP A 50 3.06 12.75 14.89
C TRP A 50 1.84 13.58 15.32
N VAL A 51 1.55 14.66 14.58
CA VAL A 51 0.44 15.60 14.89
C VAL A 51 -0.43 15.87 13.65
N VAL A 52 -1.74 15.93 13.83
CA VAL A 52 -2.68 16.33 12.77
C VAL A 52 -2.38 17.76 12.32
N GLY A 53 -2.39 18.00 11.02
CA GLY A 53 -2.01 19.26 10.38
C GLY A 53 -0.51 19.40 10.09
N GLN A 54 0.33 18.50 10.62
CA GLN A 54 1.77 18.51 10.35
C GLN A 54 2.03 18.34 8.85
N LYS A 55 2.88 19.22 8.29
CA LYS A 55 3.36 19.08 6.92
C LYS A 55 4.33 17.92 6.82
N VAL A 56 4.13 17.08 5.83
CA VAL A 56 4.97 15.91 5.55
C VAL A 56 5.24 15.80 4.06
N THR A 57 6.30 15.07 3.75
CA THR A 57 6.65 14.68 2.40
C THR A 57 6.63 13.17 2.32
N VAL A 58 5.88 12.62 1.38
CA VAL A 58 5.87 11.20 1.02
C VAL A 58 6.68 11.03 -0.26
N THR A 59 7.64 10.11 -0.23
CA THR A 59 8.40 9.75 -1.43
C THR A 59 7.99 8.35 -1.85
N ILE A 60 7.48 8.23 -3.07
CA ILE A 60 7.13 6.93 -3.66
C ILE A 60 8.23 6.58 -4.64
N MET A 61 8.90 5.45 -4.40
CA MET A 61 9.99 4.95 -5.23
C MET A 61 9.52 3.68 -5.92
N ALA A 62 9.71 3.59 -7.24
CA ALA A 62 9.53 2.33 -7.94
C ALA A 62 10.64 1.37 -7.49
N VAL A 63 10.22 0.24 -6.93
CA VAL A 63 11.10 -0.91 -6.69
C VAL A 63 10.94 -1.89 -7.82
N GLU A 64 12.02 -2.56 -8.23
CA GLU A 64 11.90 -3.66 -9.18
C GLU A 64 10.96 -4.71 -8.59
N PRO A 65 9.92 -5.14 -9.35
CA PRO A 65 9.04 -6.18 -8.85
C PRO A 65 9.86 -7.44 -8.60
N GLU A 66 9.77 -7.99 -7.39
CA GLU A 66 10.33 -9.31 -7.10
C GLU A 66 9.63 -10.31 -8.04
N ALA A 67 10.36 -10.78 -9.06
CA ALA A 67 9.81 -11.68 -10.04
C ALA A 67 9.42 -13.01 -9.39
N LYS A 68 8.13 -13.16 -9.06
CA LYS A 68 7.45 -14.46 -9.08
C LYS A 68 6.29 -14.37 -10.05
N GLN A 69 6.64 -14.42 -11.33
CA GLN A 69 5.72 -14.82 -12.37
C GLN A 69 5.40 -16.31 -12.10
N ASP A 70 4.31 -16.56 -11.37
CA ASP A 70 3.77 -17.92 -11.24
C ASP A 70 3.26 -18.32 -12.61
N ASN A 71 4.15 -18.88 -13.41
CA ASN A 71 3.85 -19.48 -14.69
C ASN A 71 3.23 -20.86 -14.44
N SER A 72 2.08 -20.89 -13.77
CA SER A 72 1.23 -22.08 -13.69
C SER A 72 0.43 -22.24 -15.00
N SER A 73 1.17 -22.30 -16.11
CA SER A 73 0.73 -23.00 -17.32
C SER A 73 0.77 -24.50 -17.06
N ARG A 74 -0.12 -25.02 -16.20
CA ARG A 74 -0.43 -26.46 -16.16
C ARG A 74 -1.71 -26.71 -16.93
N GLN A 75 -1.49 -26.85 -18.23
CA GLN A 75 -2.25 -27.67 -19.16
C GLN A 75 -2.90 -28.90 -18.49
N GLY A 76 -4.21 -29.07 -18.72
CA GLY A 76 -4.85 -30.37 -18.87
C GLY A 76 -5.41 -31.06 -17.63
N ASN A 77 -6.69 -30.82 -17.33
CA ASN A 77 -7.62 -31.90 -16.94
C ASN A 77 -9.08 -31.44 -17.02
N LEU A 78 -9.58 -31.24 -18.25
CA LEU A 78 -11.02 -31.29 -18.51
C LEU A 78 -11.47 -32.74 -18.33
N ARG A 79 -12.02 -33.05 -17.16
CA ARG A 79 -12.71 -34.31 -16.91
C ARG A 79 -13.85 -34.44 -17.91
N ARG A 80 -13.69 -35.33 -18.91
CA ARG A 80 -14.76 -35.72 -19.81
C ARG A 80 -15.86 -36.41 -18.99
N VAL A 81 -17.02 -35.77 -18.88
CA VAL A 81 -18.23 -36.39 -18.35
C VAL A 81 -18.76 -37.35 -19.42
N PRO A 82 -19.01 -38.63 -19.14
CA PRO A 82 -19.58 -39.53 -20.13
C PRO A 82 -21.06 -39.15 -20.39
N PRO A 83 -21.54 -39.29 -21.63
CA PRO A 83 -22.94 -38.99 -21.93
C PRO A 83 -23.86 -40.06 -21.33
N VAL A 84 -24.89 -39.61 -20.62
CA VAL A 84 -25.99 -40.45 -20.12
C VAL A 84 -26.80 -40.92 -21.33
N ARG A 85 -26.95 -42.25 -21.50
CA ARG A 85 -27.90 -42.82 -22.47
C ARG A 85 -29.27 -42.94 -21.81
N LEU A 86 -30.29 -42.39 -22.48
CA LEU A 86 -31.71 -42.65 -22.22
C LEU A 86 -32.11 -44.00 -22.82
#